data_AF-A0A7W0VBW8-F1
#
_entry.id   AF-A0A7W0VBW8-F1
#
_cell.length_a   1.000
_cell.length_b   1.000
_cell.length_c   1.000
_cell.angle_alpha   90.00
_cell.angle_beta   90.00
_cell.angle_gamma   90.00
#
_symmetry.space_group_name_H-M   'P 1'
#
loop_
_entity.id
_entity.type
_entity.pdbx_description
1 polymer ?
#
loop_
_entity_poly.entity_id
_entity_poly.type
_entity_poly.pdbx_seq_one_letter_code
_entity_poly.pdbx_strand_id
1 'polypeptide(L)'
;TAEETEKVLVGYNPDDPIDAGNYPWLQMRSSYLQVGPLGMITAPGELHPELWVGGYDGSWSWGWPLFDSTKPNLPKFDEAPAPPYMRDLVLAHPGVRYPICVGLAENYVGYIVPAYNYVLDPSDPYIVEAEGDHYEEVYSLSPFVEQHTVHPILELLRYRSP
;
A
#
# COMPACT_ATOMS: atom_id res chain seq x y z
N THR A 1 -17.92 -19.11 13.42
CA THR A 1 -18.68 -18.03 12.77
C THR A 1 -17.67 -17.03 12.34
N ALA A 2 -17.43 -16.89 11.03
CA ALA A 2 -16.54 -15.84 10.56
C ALA A 2 -17.24 -14.52 10.88
N GLU A 3 -16.72 -13.76 11.85
CA GLU A 3 -16.99 -12.34 11.91
C GLU A 3 -16.54 -11.81 10.55
N GLU A 4 -17.50 -11.42 9.71
CA GLU A 4 -17.22 -10.41 8.70
C GLU A 4 -16.60 -9.26 9.47
N THR A 5 -15.30 -9.02 9.27
CA THR A 5 -14.63 -7.83 9.80
C THR A 5 -15.32 -6.63 9.18
N GLU A 6 -16.34 -6.12 9.86
CA GLU A 6 -17.11 -4.96 9.47
C GLU A 6 -16.15 -3.79 9.27
N LYS A 7 -16.29 -3.08 8.15
CA LYS A 7 -15.51 -1.87 7.87
C LYS A 7 -15.94 -0.80 8.87
N VAL A 8 -15.12 -0.58 9.90
CA VAL A 8 -15.43 0.41 10.95
C VAL A 8 -15.04 1.80 10.46
N LEU A 9 -16.02 2.69 10.37
CA LEU A 9 -15.81 4.12 10.14
C LEU A 9 -15.54 4.84 11.47
N VAL A 10 -14.54 5.71 11.50
CA VAL A 10 -14.10 6.45 12.69
C VAL A 10 -13.84 7.92 12.36
N GLY A 11 -13.67 8.75 13.39
CA GLY A 11 -13.24 10.14 13.24
C GLY A 11 -14.28 11.12 12.70
N TYR A 12 -15.56 10.76 12.72
CA TYR A 12 -16.68 11.61 12.31
C TYR A 12 -17.85 11.52 13.31
N ASN A 13 -18.70 12.55 13.33
CA ASN A 13 -20.00 12.56 13.99
C ASN A 13 -21.09 12.06 13.02
N PRO A 14 -21.76 10.93 13.30
CA PRO A 14 -22.78 10.38 12.42
C PRO A 14 -24.09 11.20 12.38
N ASP A 15 -24.30 12.11 13.35
CA ASP A 15 -25.48 12.97 13.39
C ASP A 15 -25.31 14.26 12.56
N ASP A 16 -24.07 14.58 12.15
CA ASP A 16 -23.74 15.74 11.32
C ASP A 16 -23.57 15.35 9.85
N PRO A 17 -23.80 16.28 8.89
CA PRO A 17 -23.51 16.04 7.48
C PRO A 17 -22.04 15.64 7.25
N ILE A 18 -21.80 14.82 6.22
CA ILE A 18 -20.44 14.51 5.77
C ILE A 18 -19.93 15.69 4.94
N ASP A 19 -18.86 16.33 5.41
CA ASP A 19 -18.17 17.42 4.72
C ASP A 19 -16.66 17.43 5.07
N ALA A 20 -15.94 18.48 4.67
CA ALA A 20 -14.51 18.60 4.92
C ALA A 20 -14.12 18.68 6.41
N GLY A 21 -15.05 19.06 7.29
CA GLY A 21 -14.86 19.09 8.74
C GLY A 21 -15.32 17.82 9.45
N ASN A 22 -16.07 16.94 8.78
CA ASN A 22 -16.68 15.75 9.35
C ASN A 22 -16.52 14.50 8.45
N TYR A 23 -15.34 14.34 7.85
CA TYR A 23 -15.09 13.24 6.91
C TYR A 23 -14.83 11.91 7.67
N PRO A 24 -15.56 10.83 7.36
CA PRO A 24 -15.34 9.52 7.98
C PRO A 24 -14.04 8.87 7.48
N TRP A 25 -13.33 8.22 8.38
CA TRP A 25 -12.12 7.46 8.09
C TRP A 25 -12.37 5.97 8.23
N LEU A 26 -11.78 5.16 7.35
CA LEU A 26 -11.78 3.72 7.52
C LEU A 26 -10.67 3.31 8.50
N GLN A 27 -11.02 2.57 9.55
CA GLN A 27 -10.02 2.01 10.45
C GLN A 27 -9.28 0.86 9.77
N MET A 28 -7.96 0.95 9.72
CA MET A 28 -7.06 -0.07 9.17
C MET A 28 -6.08 -0.55 10.24
N ARG A 29 -5.60 -1.78 10.08
CA ARG A 29 -4.60 -2.37 10.97
C ARG A 29 -3.45 -3.00 10.19
N SER A 30 -2.25 -2.80 10.73
CA SER A 30 -1.04 -3.52 10.35
C SER A 30 -0.31 -3.99 11.60
N SER A 31 0.31 -5.16 11.50
CA SER A 31 0.93 -5.89 12.59
C SER A 31 2.31 -6.37 12.16
N TYR A 32 3.30 -6.14 13.00
CA TYR A 32 4.61 -6.76 12.86
C TYR A 32 4.78 -7.88 13.89
N LEU A 33 5.20 -9.06 13.43
CA LEU A 33 5.48 -10.21 14.27
C LEU A 33 6.81 -10.84 13.87
N GLN A 34 7.68 -11.07 14.84
CA GLN A 34 8.90 -11.83 14.66
C GLN A 34 8.81 -13.20 15.35
N VAL A 35 9.07 -14.28 14.62
CA VAL A 35 9.16 -15.65 15.13
C VAL A 35 10.55 -16.20 14.77
N GLY A 36 11.48 -16.11 15.71
CA GLY A 36 12.88 -16.48 15.46
C GLY A 36 13.48 -15.67 14.30
N PRO A 37 13.96 -16.31 13.22
CA PRO A 37 14.51 -15.60 12.07
C PRO A 37 13.46 -15.08 11.08
N LEU A 38 12.18 -15.34 11.31
CA LEU A 38 11.08 -14.89 10.47
C LEU A 38 10.57 -13.54 10.94
N GLY A 39 10.59 -12.52 10.09
CA GLY A 39 9.95 -11.22 10.36
C GLY A 39 8.77 -11.04 9.41
N MET A 40 7.56 -10.89 9.95
CA MET A 40 6.32 -10.77 9.18
C MET A 40 5.69 -9.39 9.41
N ILE A 41 5.33 -8.70 8.33
CA ILE A 41 4.53 -7.48 8.36
C ILE A 41 3.23 -7.71 7.59
N THR A 42 2.09 -7.30 8.16
CA THR A 42 0.79 -7.38 7.48
C THR A 42 0.45 -6.10 6.71
N ALA A 43 -0.12 -6.26 5.52
CA ALA A 43 -0.66 -5.17 4.71
C ALA A 43 -2.18 -5.39 4.51
N PRO A 44 -3.04 -4.39 4.83
CA PRO A 44 -4.49 -4.52 4.85
C PRO A 44 -5.15 -4.46 3.47
N GLY A 45 -4.57 -5.11 2.46
CA GLY A 45 -5.05 -5.10 1.09
C GLY A 45 -4.09 -5.80 0.13
N GLU A 46 -4.28 -5.53 -1.16
CA GLU A 46 -3.41 -6.00 -2.25
C GLU A 46 -2.28 -4.99 -2.44
N LEU A 47 -1.13 -5.26 -1.82
CA LEU A 47 0.04 -4.40 -1.89
C LEU A 47 0.78 -4.59 -3.22
N HIS A 48 1.01 -3.50 -3.95
CA HIS A 48 1.91 -3.50 -5.09
C HIS A 48 3.32 -3.99 -4.69
N PRO A 49 3.94 -4.90 -5.44
CA PRO A 49 5.17 -5.57 -5.02
C PRO A 49 6.34 -4.59 -4.80
N GLU A 50 6.41 -3.50 -5.55
CA GLU A 50 7.42 -2.46 -5.45
C GLU A 50 7.35 -1.69 -4.12
N LEU A 51 6.17 -1.55 -3.51
CA LEU A 51 6.03 -0.98 -2.16
C LEU A 51 6.69 -1.88 -1.08
N TRP A 52 6.84 -3.17 -1.37
CA TRP A 52 7.54 -4.13 -0.52
C TRP A 52 9.05 -4.18 -0.82
N VAL A 53 9.43 -4.51 -2.06
CA VAL A 53 10.83 -4.81 -2.43
C VAL A 53 11.61 -3.61 -2.98
N GLY A 54 10.93 -2.52 -3.33
CA GLY A 54 11.48 -1.44 -4.14
C GLY A 54 11.84 -1.90 -5.55
N GLY A 55 13.03 -1.52 -6.03
CA GLY A 55 13.51 -1.89 -7.37
C GLY A 55 12.88 -1.08 -8.50
N TYR A 56 12.48 0.16 -8.18
CA TYR A 56 12.01 1.16 -9.16
C TYR A 56 13.04 1.44 -10.28
N ASP A 57 14.31 1.10 -10.04
CA ASP A 57 15.43 1.23 -10.99
C ASP A 57 15.65 -0.03 -11.85
N GLY A 58 14.86 -1.09 -11.65
CA GLY A 58 15.00 -2.35 -12.39
C GLY A 58 15.88 -3.38 -11.71
N SER A 59 16.38 -3.14 -10.48
CA SER A 59 17.23 -4.09 -9.77
C SER A 59 16.59 -5.48 -9.60
N TRP A 60 15.25 -5.54 -9.62
CA TRP A 60 14.45 -6.76 -9.51
C TRP A 60 13.75 -7.16 -10.80
N SER A 61 14.14 -6.64 -11.98
CA SER A 61 13.45 -6.97 -13.23
C SER A 61 13.99 -8.21 -13.94
N TRP A 62 15.17 -8.70 -13.55
CA TRP A 62 15.85 -9.87 -14.15
C TRP A 62 15.93 -9.82 -15.69
N GLY A 63 16.15 -8.62 -16.24
CA GLY A 63 16.28 -8.39 -17.69
C GLY A 63 14.95 -8.18 -18.41
N TRP A 64 13.81 -8.22 -17.72
CA TRP A 64 12.53 -7.80 -18.26
C TRP A 64 12.38 -6.27 -18.20
N PRO A 65 11.66 -5.66 -19.15
CA PRO A 65 11.25 -4.25 -19.05
C PRO A 65 10.40 -4.04 -17.79
N LEU A 66 10.59 -2.89 -17.12
CA LEU A 66 9.77 -2.50 -15.97
C LEU A 66 8.32 -2.13 -16.35
N PHE A 67 8.15 -1.61 -17.57
CA PHE A 67 6.87 -1.15 -18.09
C PHE A 67 6.88 -1.24 -19.61
N ASP A 68 5.68 -1.24 -20.20
CA ASP A 68 5.49 -1.11 -21.64
C ASP A 68 5.49 0.37 -22.02
N SER A 69 6.58 0.86 -22.60
CA SER A 69 6.75 2.26 -22.98
C SER A 69 5.85 2.72 -24.13
N THR A 70 5.06 1.82 -24.73
CA THR A 70 4.10 2.15 -25.77
C THR A 70 2.72 2.52 -25.22
N LYS A 71 2.47 2.25 -23.93
CA LYS A 71 1.22 2.57 -23.27
C LYS A 71 1.19 4.03 -22.75
N PRO A 72 0.00 4.66 -22.69
CA PRO A 72 -0.14 5.96 -22.06
C PRO A 72 0.01 5.85 -20.53
N ASN A 73 0.02 7.00 -19.84
CA ASN A 73 0.02 7.08 -18.37
C ASN A 73 1.14 6.29 -17.68
N LEU A 74 2.34 6.37 -18.26
CA LEU A 74 3.52 5.70 -17.72
C LEU A 74 3.80 6.08 -16.26
N PRO A 75 4.32 5.14 -15.44
CA PRO A 75 4.73 5.44 -14.07
C PRO A 75 5.79 6.55 -14.02
N LYS A 76 5.66 7.45 -13.06
CA LYS A 76 6.60 8.58 -12.85
C LYS A 76 7.78 8.15 -12.00
N PHE A 77 8.71 7.38 -12.57
CA PHE A 77 9.82 6.78 -11.82
C PHE A 77 10.75 7.77 -11.10
N ASP A 78 10.79 9.04 -11.53
CA ASP A 78 11.50 10.12 -10.83
C ASP A 78 10.84 10.56 -9.53
N GLU A 79 9.56 10.24 -9.34
CA GLU A 79 8.79 10.43 -8.11
C GLU A 79 8.78 9.18 -7.21
N ALA A 80 9.38 8.06 -7.65
CA ALA A 80 9.39 6.82 -6.89
C ALA A 80 10.19 6.96 -5.57
N PRO A 81 9.75 6.32 -4.48
CA PRO A 81 10.38 6.49 -3.19
C PRO A 81 11.79 5.89 -3.15
N ALA A 82 12.69 6.56 -2.44
CA ALA A 82 14.05 6.09 -2.19
C ALA A 82 14.11 5.02 -1.08
N PRO A 83 15.14 4.17 -1.03
CA PRO A 83 15.34 3.25 0.08
C PRO A 83 15.59 3.99 1.41
N PRO A 84 15.37 3.35 2.58
CA PRO A 84 15.05 1.93 2.76
C PRO A 84 13.59 1.59 2.45
N TYR A 85 13.37 0.46 1.77
CA TYR A 85 12.05 -0.08 1.47
C TYR A 85 11.50 -0.92 2.64
N MET A 86 10.23 -1.28 2.59
CA MET A 86 9.58 -2.05 3.66
C MET A 86 10.33 -3.36 3.97
N ARG A 87 10.80 -4.08 2.95
CA ARG A 87 11.63 -5.28 3.10
C ARG A 87 12.95 -5.00 3.82
N ASP A 88 13.61 -3.89 3.51
CA ASP A 88 14.88 -3.50 4.14
C ASP A 88 14.68 -3.23 5.64
N LEU A 89 13.58 -2.56 5.98
CA LEU A 89 13.24 -2.27 7.37
C LEU A 89 12.94 -3.54 8.16
N VAL A 90 12.21 -4.51 7.58
CA VAL A 90 11.99 -5.82 8.21
C VAL A 90 13.30 -6.55 8.44
N LEU A 91 14.19 -6.60 7.44
CA LEU A 91 15.51 -7.23 7.54
C LEU A 91 16.42 -6.56 8.57
N ALA A 92 16.24 -5.27 8.82
CA ALA A 92 17.02 -4.55 9.81
C ALA A 92 16.68 -4.94 11.27
N HIS A 93 15.58 -5.68 11.51
CA HIS A 93 15.26 -6.19 12.85
C HIS A 93 16.25 -7.26 13.33
N PRO A 94 16.78 -7.17 14.57
CA PRO A 94 17.75 -8.14 15.08
C PRO A 94 17.26 -9.59 14.99
N GLY A 95 18.09 -10.43 14.38
CA GLY A 95 17.82 -11.86 14.23
C GLY A 95 16.96 -12.23 13.03
N VAL A 96 16.32 -11.27 12.35
CA VAL A 96 15.55 -11.53 11.12
C VAL A 96 16.48 -11.94 9.98
N ARG A 97 16.09 -13.00 9.26
CA ARG A 97 16.73 -13.48 8.03
C ARG A 97 15.74 -13.66 6.89
N TYR A 98 14.47 -13.89 7.22
CA TYR A 98 13.40 -14.17 6.28
C TYR A 98 12.31 -13.12 6.45
N PRO A 99 12.31 -12.05 5.63
CA PRO A 99 11.30 -11.02 5.65
C PRO A 99 10.08 -11.50 4.85
N ILE A 100 8.89 -11.39 5.42
CA ILE A 100 7.63 -11.76 4.78
C ILE A 100 6.66 -10.58 4.84
N CYS A 101 6.10 -10.24 3.69
CA CYS A 101 4.92 -9.40 3.60
C CYS A 101 3.69 -10.31 3.50
N VAL A 102 2.74 -10.11 4.40
CA VAL A 102 1.46 -10.82 4.42
C VAL A 102 0.39 -9.83 3.95
N GLY A 103 0.12 -9.84 2.65
CA GLY A 103 -1.01 -9.09 2.08
C GLY A 103 -2.35 -9.69 2.49
N LEU A 104 -3.44 -8.95 2.24
CA LEU A 104 -4.82 -9.38 2.55
C LEU A 104 -5.03 -9.77 4.03
N ALA A 105 -4.21 -9.24 4.93
CA ALA A 105 -4.26 -9.57 6.35
C ALA A 105 -4.84 -8.42 7.17
N GLU A 106 -5.49 -8.74 8.29
CA GLU A 106 -6.22 -7.82 9.18
C GLU A 106 -7.49 -7.21 8.57
N ASN A 107 -7.37 -6.53 7.43
CA ASN A 107 -8.46 -5.89 6.69
C ASN A 107 -8.29 -6.09 5.18
N TYR A 108 -9.36 -5.82 4.42
CA TYR A 108 -9.32 -5.74 2.96
C TYR A 108 -9.82 -4.37 2.47
N VAL A 109 -8.88 -3.56 1.97
CA VAL A 109 -9.16 -2.20 1.45
C VAL A 109 -9.02 -2.10 -0.07
N GLY A 110 -8.93 -3.23 -0.77
CA GLY A 110 -8.65 -3.27 -2.20
C GLY A 110 -7.14 -3.11 -2.48
N TYR A 111 -6.80 -2.47 -3.58
CA TYR A 111 -5.40 -2.27 -3.98
C TYR A 111 -4.73 -1.10 -3.27
N ILE A 112 -3.48 -1.32 -2.91
CA ILE A 112 -2.58 -0.29 -2.38
C ILE A 112 -1.57 0.00 -3.50
N VAL A 113 -1.93 0.96 -4.34
CA VAL A 113 -1.17 1.41 -5.50
C VAL A 113 -0.23 2.54 -5.08
N PRO A 114 1.04 2.56 -5.53
CA PRO A 114 1.96 3.64 -5.20
C PRO A 114 1.57 4.94 -5.90
N ALA A 115 1.78 6.07 -5.21
CA ALA A 115 1.35 7.39 -5.66
C ALA A 115 2.01 7.81 -6.99
N TYR A 116 3.25 7.38 -7.26
CA TYR A 116 3.95 7.70 -8.51
C TYR A 116 3.34 7.03 -9.75
N ASN A 117 2.51 5.99 -9.57
CA ASN A 117 1.82 5.28 -10.65
C ASN A 117 0.29 5.50 -10.64
N TYR A 118 -0.26 6.18 -9.64
CA TYR A 118 -1.71 6.25 -9.46
C TYR A 118 -2.38 7.16 -10.50
N VAL A 119 -3.17 6.58 -11.40
CA VAL A 119 -3.90 7.32 -12.44
C VAL A 119 -5.38 6.95 -12.43
N LEU A 120 -6.24 7.96 -12.58
CA LEU A 120 -7.69 7.78 -12.70
C LEU A 120 -8.17 8.31 -14.04
N ASP A 121 -9.27 7.73 -14.54
CA ASP A 121 -9.96 8.32 -15.67
C ASP A 121 -10.41 9.75 -15.32
N PRO A 122 -10.16 10.74 -16.19
CA PRO A 122 -10.43 12.14 -15.89
C PRO A 122 -11.93 12.48 -15.82
N SER A 123 -12.80 11.65 -16.41
CA SER A 123 -14.24 11.88 -16.47
C SER A 123 -15.01 10.97 -15.51
N ASP A 124 -14.61 9.70 -15.41
CA ASP A 124 -15.30 8.65 -14.67
C ASP A 124 -14.37 7.92 -13.68
N PRO A 125 -13.77 8.65 -12.71
CA PRO A 125 -12.83 8.07 -11.74
C PRO A 125 -13.50 6.98 -10.91
N TYR A 126 -12.78 5.88 -10.66
CA TYR A 126 -13.26 4.69 -9.92
C TYR A 126 -14.41 3.90 -10.57
N ILE A 127 -14.81 4.27 -11.79
CA ILE A 127 -15.83 3.55 -12.55
C ILE A 127 -15.20 2.94 -13.80
N VAL A 128 -14.38 3.73 -14.48
CA VAL A 128 -13.66 3.34 -15.70
C VAL A 128 -12.17 3.30 -15.39
N GLU A 129 -11.50 2.26 -15.88
CA GLU A 129 -10.05 2.14 -15.86
C GLU A 129 -9.43 3.20 -16.78
N ALA A 130 -8.42 3.93 -16.27
CA ALA A 130 -7.64 4.84 -17.09
C ALA A 130 -6.83 4.07 -18.15
N GLU A 131 -6.58 4.68 -19.31
CA GLU A 131 -5.68 4.07 -20.30
C GLU A 131 -4.29 3.82 -19.68
N GLY A 132 -3.66 2.67 -19.95
CA GLY A 132 -2.28 2.43 -19.49
C GLY A 132 -2.09 1.30 -18.47
N ASP A 133 -3.08 0.42 -18.29
CA ASP A 133 -3.12 -0.65 -17.27
C ASP A 133 -3.27 -0.09 -15.85
N HIS A 134 -4.43 0.51 -15.58
CA HIS A 134 -4.77 1.15 -14.29
C HIS A 134 -6.05 0.57 -13.68
N TYR A 135 -6.17 -0.76 -13.74
CA TYR A 135 -7.29 -1.50 -13.16
C TYR A 135 -7.31 -1.33 -11.63
N GLU A 136 -6.15 -1.39 -11.00
CA GLU A 136 -5.97 -1.42 -9.56
C GLU A 136 -6.51 -0.13 -8.89
N GLU A 137 -6.38 1.02 -9.53
CA GLU A 137 -6.86 2.31 -9.04
C GLU A 137 -8.39 2.37 -8.96
N VAL A 138 -9.10 1.65 -9.83
CA VAL A 138 -10.57 1.52 -9.79
C VAL A 138 -11.02 0.82 -8.50
N TYR A 139 -10.20 -0.10 -8.00
CA TYR A 139 -10.45 -0.89 -6.79
C TYR A 139 -9.57 -0.45 -5.62
N SER A 140 -9.10 0.79 -5.63
CA SER A 140 -8.34 1.40 -4.53
C SER A 140 -9.15 2.48 -3.83
N LEU A 141 -8.80 2.79 -2.57
CA LEU A 141 -9.55 3.76 -1.77
C LEU A 141 -9.35 5.22 -2.22
N SER A 142 -8.12 5.58 -2.63
CA SER A 142 -7.77 6.95 -3.00
C SER A 142 -6.34 7.02 -3.56
N PRO A 143 -5.95 8.14 -4.22
CA PRO A 143 -4.56 8.38 -4.58
C PRO A 143 -3.63 8.55 -3.36
N PHE A 144 -4.19 8.68 -2.16
CA PHE A 144 -3.47 8.76 -0.90
C PHE A 144 -3.38 7.41 -0.17
N VAL A 145 -3.80 6.30 -0.80
CA VAL A 145 -3.82 4.97 -0.14
C VAL A 145 -2.43 4.55 0.34
N GLU A 146 -1.38 4.82 -0.44
CA GLU A 146 0.00 4.58 -0.03
C GLU A 146 0.35 5.38 1.23
N GLN A 147 0.07 6.69 1.21
CA GLN A 147 0.35 7.56 2.36
C GLN A 147 -0.37 7.09 3.62
N HIS A 148 -1.64 6.68 3.51
CA HIS A 148 -2.45 6.29 4.66
C HIS A 148 -2.22 4.85 5.13
N THR A 149 -1.63 3.99 4.29
CA THR A 149 -1.42 2.57 4.61
C THR A 149 0.06 2.24 4.78
N VAL A 150 0.89 2.58 3.80
CA VAL A 150 2.31 2.20 3.77
C VAL A 150 3.13 3.06 4.72
N HIS A 151 2.93 4.37 4.80
CA HIS A 151 3.77 5.21 5.67
C HIS A 151 3.66 4.82 7.16
N PRO A 152 2.45 4.56 7.73
CA PRO A 152 2.34 4.02 9.09
C PRO A 152 3.02 2.66 9.27
N ILE A 153 3.00 1.78 8.26
CA ILE A 153 3.76 0.52 8.28
C ILE A 153 5.26 0.78 8.36
N LEU A 154 5.78 1.72 7.57
CA LEU A 154 7.20 2.09 7.61
C LEU A 154 7.59 2.67 8.98
N GLU A 155 6.73 3.47 9.59
CA GLU A 155 6.92 3.98 10.96
C GLU A 155 6.92 2.84 11.99
N LEU A 156 5.96 1.92 11.92
CA LEU A 156 5.91 0.72 12.77
C LEU A 156 7.21 -0.10 12.66
N LEU A 157 7.71 -0.31 11.44
CA LEU A 157 8.94 -1.09 11.23
C LEU A 157 10.20 -0.37 11.69
N ARG A 158 10.20 0.97 11.73
CA ARG A 158 11.29 1.77 12.31
C ARG A 158 11.25 1.79 13.83
N TYR A 159 10.09 1.51 14.43
CA TYR A 159 9.99 1.39 15.87
C TYR A 159 10.86 0.23 16.37
N ARG A 160 11.80 0.57 17.25
CA ARG A 160 12.69 -0.37 17.93
C ARG A 160 12.35 -0.30 19.41
N SER A 161 11.94 -1.42 20.00
CA SER A 161 11.89 -1.51 21.46
C SER A 161 13.30 -1.21 22.02
N PRO A 162 13.41 -0.40 23.08
CA PRO A 162 14.70 -0.06 23.69
C PRO A 162 15.47 -1.29 24.18
#